data_AF-A0A7S0J0N4-F1
#
_entry.id   AF-A0A7S0J0N4-F1
#
_cell.length_a   1.000
_cell.length_b   1.000
_cell.length_c   1.000
_cell.angle_alpha   90.00
_cell.angle_beta   90.00
_cell.angle_gamma   90.00
#
_symmetry.space_group_name_H-M   'P 1'
#
loop_
_entity.id
_entity.type
_entity.pdbx_description
1 polymer ?
#
loop_
_entity_poly.entity_id
_entity_poly.type
_entity_poly.pdbx_seq_one_letter_code
_entity_poly.pdbx_strand_id
1 'polypeptide(L)'
;HDNACLPSKALMLGWDLKIRLVHRVQRERGVTCGWVASGGALFDESIAAARQAADLELAKLPQSAWVADELRRIRELADAAVTHAVAVAIHWDDCTASNRARAFYDLLHGFSSLNQALLHESEPEGAGAAELGRGAIAVRAFARLKE
;
A
#
# COMPACT_ATOMS: atom_id res chain seq x y z
N HIS A 1 -7.28 17.95 -38.88
CA HIS A 1 -6.37 16.81 -38.66
C HIS A 1 -5.65 17.08 -37.35
N ASP A 2 -6.22 16.58 -36.25
CA ASP A 2 -5.64 16.72 -34.92
C ASP A 2 -4.49 15.73 -34.80
N ASN A 3 -3.26 16.25 -34.85
CA ASN A 3 -2.06 15.49 -34.54
C ASN A 3 -2.08 15.18 -33.04
N ALA A 4 -2.63 14.03 -32.67
CA ALA A 4 -2.48 13.48 -31.33
C ALA A 4 -0.98 13.31 -31.05
N CYS A 5 -0.44 14.20 -30.21
CA CYS A 5 0.94 14.15 -29.77
C CYS A 5 1.12 12.89 -28.92
N LEU A 6 1.76 11.88 -29.48
CA LEU A 6 2.05 10.65 -28.74
C LEU A 6 2.92 11.00 -27.52
N PRO A 7 2.64 10.42 -26.34
CA PRO A 7 3.46 10.65 -25.16
C PRO A 7 4.90 10.25 -25.41
N SER A 8 5.84 11.01 -24.85
CA SER A 8 7.27 10.72 -25.00
C SER A 8 7.61 9.33 -24.44
N LYS A 9 8.60 8.65 -25.02
CA LYS A 9 9.07 7.32 -24.53
C LYS A 9 9.42 7.32 -23.04
N ALA A 10 9.92 8.45 -22.52
CA ALA A 10 10.24 8.62 -21.11
C ALA A 10 8.97 8.57 -20.22
N LEU A 11 7.87 9.16 -20.68
CA LEU A 11 6.58 9.11 -19.97
C LEU A 11 6.05 7.68 -19.87
N MET A 12 6.14 6.91 -20.96
CA MET A 12 5.70 5.51 -20.99
C MET A 12 6.53 4.62 -20.06
N LEU A 13 7.84 4.82 -19.99
CA LEU A 13 8.71 4.08 -19.08
C LEU A 13 8.39 4.35 -17.60
N GLY A 14 8.07 5.60 -17.26
CA GLY A 14 7.62 5.97 -15.92
C GLY A 14 6.31 5.29 -15.53
N TRP A 15 5.36 5.24 -16.47
CA TRP A 15 4.08 4.54 -16.26
C TRP A 15 4.29 3.06 -15.98
N ASP A 16 5.05 2.36 -16.82
CA ASP A 16 5.29 0.92 -16.68
C ASP A 16 5.92 0.57 -15.33
N LEU A 17 6.83 1.42 -14.83
CA LEU A 17 7.42 1.28 -13.51
C LEU A 17 6.37 1.43 -12.39
N LYS A 18 5.49 2.43 -12.47
CA LYS A 18 4.41 2.64 -11.49
C LYS A 18 3.42 1.48 -11.45
N ILE A 19 3.01 0.97 -12.60
CA ILE A 19 2.11 -0.20 -12.67
C ILE A 19 2.76 -1.44 -12.07
N ARG A 20 4.05 -1.68 -12.34
CA ARG A 20 4.79 -2.76 -11.68
C ARG A 20 4.79 -2.59 -10.17
N LEU A 21 5.04 -1.38 -9.66
CA LEU A 21 4.98 -1.09 -8.23
C LEU A 21 3.59 -1.39 -7.64
N VAL A 22 2.51 -0.94 -8.30
CA VAL A 22 1.12 -1.27 -7.88
C VAL A 22 0.92 -2.78 -7.76
N HIS A 23 1.34 -3.55 -8.77
CA HIS A 23 1.22 -5.02 -8.70
C HIS A 23 2.02 -5.62 -7.53
N ARG A 24 3.20 -5.08 -7.22
CA ARG A 24 3.97 -5.53 -6.04
C ARG A 24 3.28 -5.19 -4.74
N VAL A 25 2.76 -3.97 -4.60
CA VAL A 25 2.02 -3.53 -3.40
C VAL A 25 0.74 -4.34 -3.21
N GLN A 26 0.02 -4.68 -4.29
CA GLN A 26 -1.16 -5.56 -4.23
C GLN A 26 -0.80 -6.98 -3.78
N ARG A 27 0.34 -7.51 -4.24
CA ARG A 27 0.83 -8.82 -3.78
C ARG A 27 1.22 -8.77 -2.31
N GLU A 28 1.97 -7.75 -1.90
CA GLU A 28 2.33 -7.53 -0.49
C GLU A 28 1.09 -7.43 0.39
N ARG A 29 0.05 -6.70 -0.05
CA ARG A 29 -1.25 -6.64 0.65
C ARG A 29 -1.79 -8.04 0.93
N GLY A 30 -1.90 -8.88 -0.09
CA GLY A 30 -2.48 -10.22 0.04
C GLY A 30 -1.71 -11.07 1.06
N VAL A 31 -0.39 -11.07 0.97
CA VAL A 31 0.49 -11.82 1.87
C VAL A 31 0.42 -11.27 3.31
N THR A 32 0.49 -9.94 3.48
CA THR A 32 0.43 -9.28 4.79
C THR A 32 -0.90 -9.53 5.49
N CYS A 33 -2.01 -9.40 4.77
CA CYS A 33 -3.34 -9.64 5.31
C CYS A 33 -3.51 -11.11 5.74
N GLY A 34 -3.02 -12.07 4.94
CA GLY A 34 -3.03 -13.48 5.29
C GLY A 34 -2.17 -13.79 6.52
N TRP A 35 -0.95 -13.24 6.57
CA TRP A 35 -0.03 -13.36 7.71
C TRP A 35 -0.68 -12.84 9.00
N VAL A 36 -1.25 -11.63 8.98
CA VAL A 36 -1.94 -11.03 10.14
C VAL A 36 -3.18 -11.81 10.56
N ALA A 37 -4.02 -12.23 9.60
CA ALA A 37 -5.21 -13.03 9.90
C ALA A 37 -4.86 -14.35 10.59
N SER A 38 -3.72 -14.96 10.22
CA SER A 38 -3.20 -16.18 10.85
C SER A 38 -2.47 -15.94 12.17
N GLY A 39 -2.31 -14.69 12.62
CA GLY A 39 -1.47 -14.36 13.78
C GLY A 39 0.01 -14.72 13.58
N GLY A 40 0.50 -14.65 12.34
CA GLY A 40 1.88 -14.97 11.97
C GLY A 40 2.15 -16.43 11.62
N ALA A 41 1.17 -17.34 11.79
CA ALA A 41 1.37 -18.77 11.58
C ALA A 41 1.51 -19.17 10.09
N LEU A 42 0.91 -18.41 9.18
CA LEU A 42 0.97 -18.65 7.74
C LEU A 42 1.70 -17.50 7.06
N PHE A 43 2.35 -17.78 5.93
CA PHE A 43 3.04 -16.80 5.07
C PHE A 43 4.31 -16.15 5.65
N ASP A 44 4.85 -16.65 6.77
CA ASP A 44 6.07 -16.11 7.39
C ASP A 44 7.28 -16.06 6.43
N GLU A 45 7.49 -17.11 5.64
CA GLU A 45 8.56 -17.10 4.63
C GLU A 45 8.25 -16.17 3.43
N SER A 46 6.96 -15.95 3.15
CA SER A 46 6.50 -15.18 2.00
C SER A 46 6.46 -13.67 2.25
N ILE A 47 6.29 -13.23 3.50
CA ILE A 47 6.15 -11.80 3.83
C ILE A 47 7.43 -11.03 3.53
N ALA A 48 8.59 -11.57 3.90
CA ALA A 48 9.88 -10.95 3.62
C ALA A 48 10.12 -10.81 2.11
N ALA A 49 9.84 -11.86 1.34
CA ALA A 49 9.97 -11.83 -0.12
C ALA A 49 9.01 -10.83 -0.79
N ALA A 50 7.78 -10.72 -0.29
CA ALA A 50 6.80 -9.76 -0.81
C ALA A 50 7.22 -8.32 -0.55
N ARG A 51 7.67 -8.00 0.68
CA ARG A 51 8.19 -6.68 1.05
C ARG A 51 9.41 -6.29 0.22
N GLN A 52 10.38 -7.21 0.09
CA GLN A 52 11.57 -6.98 -0.73
C GLN A 52 11.22 -6.71 -2.19
N ALA A 53 10.27 -7.45 -2.76
CA ALA A 53 9.86 -7.23 -4.15
C ALA A 53 9.21 -5.86 -4.37
N ALA A 54 8.44 -5.35 -3.40
CA ALA A 54 7.89 -3.99 -3.47
C ALA A 54 8.99 -2.94 -3.34
N ASP A 55 9.93 -3.12 -2.41
CA ASP A 55 11.04 -2.20 -2.18
C ASP A 55 11.96 -2.09 -3.42
N LEU A 56 12.20 -3.20 -4.11
CA LEU A 56 12.98 -3.22 -5.35
C LEU A 56 12.33 -2.45 -6.50
N GLU A 57 10.99 -2.50 -6.64
CA GLU A 57 10.31 -1.68 -7.64
C GLU A 57 10.25 -0.21 -7.20
N LEU A 58 10.08 0.06 -5.91
CA LEU A 58 10.05 1.41 -5.36
C LEU A 58 11.40 2.13 -5.53
N ALA A 59 12.52 1.43 -5.36
CA ALA A 59 13.87 1.98 -5.56
C ALA A 59 14.11 2.48 -7.00
N LYS A 60 13.34 2.00 -7.98
CA LYS A 60 13.39 2.47 -9.38
C LYS A 60 12.58 3.76 -9.59
N LEU A 61 11.82 4.20 -8.59
CA LEU A 61 10.95 5.38 -8.60
C LEU A 61 11.36 6.36 -7.49
N PRO A 62 12.48 7.07 -7.62
CA PRO A 62 13.02 7.94 -6.56
C PRO A 62 12.09 9.11 -6.18
N GLN A 63 11.12 9.45 -7.03
CA GLN A 63 10.12 10.49 -6.80
C GLN A 63 9.05 10.07 -5.76
N SER A 64 9.01 8.78 -5.36
CA SER A 64 7.93 8.17 -4.59
C SER A 64 8.28 8.00 -3.09
N ALA A 65 9.04 8.92 -2.49
CA ALA A 65 9.45 8.83 -1.09
C ALA A 65 8.28 8.62 -0.12
N TRP A 66 7.14 9.27 -0.38
CA TRP A 66 5.93 9.13 0.44
C TRP A 66 5.35 7.70 0.42
N VAL A 67 5.55 6.94 -0.67
CA VAL A 67 5.11 5.54 -0.78
C VAL A 67 5.94 4.66 0.15
N ALA A 68 7.24 4.95 0.30
CA ALA A 68 8.12 4.25 1.23
C ALA A 68 7.64 4.45 2.68
N ASP A 69 7.31 5.69 3.04
CA ASP A 69 6.81 6.03 4.37
C ASP A 69 5.49 5.33 4.68
N GLU A 70 4.57 5.30 3.71
CA GLU A 70 3.27 4.65 3.88
C GLU A 70 3.38 3.13 3.95
N LEU A 71 4.22 2.51 3.11
CA LEU A 71 4.51 1.07 3.22
C LEU A 71 5.13 0.72 4.57
N ARG A 72 6.10 1.49 5.06
CA ARG A 72 6.67 1.30 6.39
C ARG A 72 5.60 1.36 7.47
N ARG A 73 4.75 2.39 7.46
CA ARG A 73 3.65 2.55 8.43
C ARG A 73 2.70 1.35 8.43
N ILE A 74 2.30 0.87 7.25
CA ILE A 74 1.43 -0.31 7.09
C ILE A 74 2.12 -1.57 7.63
N ARG A 75 3.41 -1.76 7.35
CA ARG A 75 4.20 -2.90 7.83
C ARG A 75 4.35 -2.91 9.35
N GLU A 76 4.63 -1.75 9.95
CA GLU A 76 4.71 -1.60 11.41
C GLU A 76 3.39 -1.98 12.09
N LEU A 77 2.24 -1.58 11.51
CA LEU A 77 0.93 -2.00 12.01
C LEU A 77 0.70 -3.51 11.91
N ALA A 78 1.11 -4.12 10.79
CA ALA A 78 1.01 -5.57 10.62
C ALA A 78 1.89 -6.32 11.64
N ASP A 79 3.13 -5.87 11.82
CA ASP A 79 4.10 -6.49 12.71
C ASP A 79 3.65 -6.37 14.18
N ALA A 80 3.12 -5.21 14.58
CA ALA A 80 2.53 -5.02 15.90
C ALA A 80 1.31 -5.93 16.13
N ALA A 81 0.44 -6.08 15.13
CA ALA A 81 -0.73 -6.94 15.23
C ALA A 81 -0.37 -8.42 15.41
N VAL A 82 0.63 -8.91 14.67
CA VAL A 82 1.13 -10.29 14.81
C VAL A 82 1.84 -10.47 16.15
N THR A 83 2.71 -9.54 16.54
CA THR A 83 3.40 -9.60 17.85
C THR A 83 2.39 -9.68 18.99
N HIS A 84 1.33 -8.87 18.94
CA HIS A 84 0.25 -8.93 19.91
C HIS A 84 -0.45 -10.28 19.89
N ALA A 85 -0.86 -10.77 18.70
CA ALA A 85 -1.52 -12.07 18.54
C ALA A 85 -0.69 -13.25 19.08
N VAL A 86 0.62 -13.25 18.86
CA VAL A 86 1.55 -14.26 19.39
C VAL A 86 1.61 -14.18 20.91
N ALA A 87 1.68 -12.97 21.49
CA ALA A 87 1.75 -12.78 22.94
C ALA A 87 0.48 -13.25 23.66
N VAL A 88 -0.69 -13.09 23.04
CA VAL A 88 -1.98 -13.50 23.62
C VAL A 88 -2.45 -14.89 23.19
N ALA A 89 -1.73 -15.58 22.29
CA ALA A 89 -2.08 -16.94 21.83
C ALA A 89 -2.19 -17.97 22.97
N ILE A 90 -1.72 -17.63 24.17
CA ILE A 90 -1.87 -18.44 25.39
C ILE A 90 -3.34 -18.44 25.88
N HIS A 91 -4.13 -17.40 25.59
CA HIS A 91 -5.53 -17.25 26.00
C HIS A 91 -6.40 -16.75 24.84
N TRP A 92 -7.15 -17.67 24.22
CA TRP A 92 -8.07 -17.33 23.12
C TRP A 92 -9.35 -16.71 23.67
N ASP A 93 -9.35 -15.39 23.88
CA ASP A 93 -10.52 -14.62 24.28
C ASP A 93 -11.12 -13.81 23.11
N ASP A 94 -12.37 -13.36 23.27
CA ASP A 94 -13.09 -12.56 22.27
C ASP A 94 -12.41 -11.21 21.97
N CYS A 95 -11.62 -10.69 22.91
CA CYS A 95 -10.82 -9.47 22.73
C CYS A 95 -9.72 -9.65 21.68
N THR A 96 -9.07 -10.82 21.67
CA THR A 96 -8.02 -11.17 20.71
C THR A 96 -8.55 -11.27 19.27
N ALA A 97 -9.77 -11.78 19.08
CA ALA A 97 -10.42 -11.80 17.77
C ALA A 97 -10.74 -10.38 17.27
N SER A 98 -11.24 -9.52 18.16
CA SER A 98 -11.61 -8.13 17.84
C SER A 98 -10.39 -7.29 17.43
N ASN A 99 -9.26 -7.43 18.12
CA ASN A 99 -8.03 -6.70 17.79
C ASN A 99 -7.47 -7.09 16.42
N ARG A 100 -7.48 -8.39 16.08
CA ARG A 100 -7.05 -8.88 14.76
C ARG A 100 -7.96 -8.39 13.64
N ALA A 101 -9.28 -8.42 13.83
CA ALA A 101 -10.23 -7.91 12.84
C ALA A 101 -10.01 -6.42 12.56
N ARG A 102 -9.76 -5.62 13.61
CA ARG A 102 -9.43 -4.20 13.48
C ARG A 102 -8.14 -3.98 12.70
N ALA A 103 -7.06 -4.66 13.08
CA ALA A 103 -5.78 -4.56 12.38
C ALA A 103 -5.92 -4.96 10.90
N PHE A 104 -6.65 -6.04 10.61
CA PHE A 104 -6.92 -6.48 9.25
C PHE A 104 -7.65 -5.41 8.42
N TYR A 105 -8.67 -4.76 9.00
CA TYR A 105 -9.38 -3.65 8.34
C TYR A 105 -8.46 -2.46 8.06
N ASP A 106 -7.67 -2.05 9.06
CA ASP A 106 -6.72 -0.93 8.92
C ASP A 106 -5.68 -1.20 7.82
N LEU A 107 -5.22 -2.45 7.69
CA LEU A 107 -4.30 -2.88 6.62
C LEU A 107 -4.96 -2.86 5.24
N LEU A 108 -6.16 -3.44 5.12
CA LEU A 108 -6.89 -3.42 3.85
C LEU A 108 -7.15 -1.99 3.39
N HIS A 109 -7.55 -1.12 4.30
CA HIS A 109 -7.76 0.29 4.02
C HIS A 109 -6.46 0.97 3.59
N GLY A 110 -5.38 0.84 4.38
CA GLY A 110 -4.07 1.43 4.08
C GLY A 110 -3.54 1.02 2.71
N PHE A 111 -3.52 -0.28 2.40
CA PHE A 111 -3.08 -0.76 1.09
C PHE A 111 -3.99 -0.30 -0.04
N SER A 112 -5.30 -0.19 0.19
CA SER A 112 -6.25 0.25 -0.85
C SER A 112 -6.07 1.73 -1.17
N SER A 113 -5.92 2.58 -0.14
CA SER A 113 -5.61 3.99 -0.29
C SER A 113 -4.27 4.20 -1.01
N LEU A 114 -3.24 3.44 -0.64
CA LEU A 114 -1.93 3.50 -1.28
C LEU A 114 -2.00 3.15 -2.78
N ASN A 115 -2.68 2.05 -3.12
CA ASN A 115 -2.84 1.63 -4.51
C ASN A 115 -3.64 2.63 -5.34
N GLN A 116 -4.72 3.20 -4.78
CA GLN A 116 -5.49 4.24 -5.45
C GLN A 116 -4.63 5.48 -5.73
N ALA A 117 -3.87 5.95 -4.74
CA ALA A 117 -2.97 7.09 -4.92
C ALA A 117 -1.91 6.83 -6.00
N LEU A 118 -1.30 5.64 -6.01
CA LEU A 118 -0.36 5.23 -7.06
C LEU A 118 -0.99 5.20 -8.46
N LEU A 119 -2.22 4.69 -8.58
CA LEU A 119 -2.95 4.65 -9.86
C LEU A 119 -3.30 6.05 -10.36
N HIS A 120 -3.76 6.94 -9.48
CA HIS A 120 -4.09 8.32 -9.85
C HIS A 120 -2.86 9.15 -10.23
N GLU A 121 -1.71 8.94 -9.60
CA GLU A 121 -0.45 9.55 -10.05
C GLU A 121 0.06 9.00 -11.39
N SER A 122 -0.51 7.90 -11.87
CA SER A 122 -0.11 7.25 -13.12
C SER A 122 -0.88 7.78 -14.33
N GLU A 123 -1.93 8.59 -14.12
CA GLU A 123 -2.66 9.20 -15.24
C GLU A 123 -1.81 10.29 -15.91
N PRO A 124 -1.69 10.28 -17.24
CA PRO A 124 -0.92 11.28 -17.97
C PRO A 124 -1.65 12.62 -17.83
N GLU A 125 -0.90 13.71 -17.59
CA GLU A 125 -1.38 15.08 -17.29
C GLU A 125 -2.41 15.68 -18.29
N GLY A 126 -2.80 14.96 -19.35
CA GLY A 126 -3.85 15.34 -20.29
C GLY A 126 -5.26 14.82 -20.00
N ALA A 127 -5.45 13.93 -19.02
CA ALA A 127 -6.76 13.37 -18.66
C ALA A 127 -7.29 13.96 -17.35
N GLY A 128 -7.94 15.13 -17.40
CA GLY A 128 -8.83 15.55 -16.31
C GLY A 128 -8.21 16.26 -15.10
N ALA A 129 -7.47 17.35 -15.31
CA ALA A 129 -7.02 18.28 -14.26
C ALA A 129 -8.14 18.91 -13.40
N ALA A 130 -9.43 18.67 -13.70
CA ALA A 130 -10.56 19.28 -13.02
C ALA A 130 -11.07 18.53 -11.76
N GLU A 131 -10.73 17.24 -11.58
CA GLU A 131 -11.18 16.44 -10.42
C GLU A 131 -10.06 16.07 -9.43
N LEU A 132 -8.81 16.30 -9.82
CA LEU A 132 -7.57 15.94 -9.09
C LEU A 132 -7.35 16.69 -7.75
N GLY A 133 -8.14 17.72 -7.46
CA GLY A 133 -8.01 18.47 -6.20
C GLY A 133 -8.61 17.77 -4.97
N ARG A 134 -9.58 16.86 -5.11
CA ARG A 134 -10.36 16.40 -3.95
C ARG A 134 -9.84 15.13 -3.28
N GLY A 135 -9.30 14.18 -4.05
CA GLY A 135 -8.79 12.91 -3.52
C GLY A 135 -7.44 13.04 -2.79
N ALA A 136 -6.48 13.75 -3.39
CA ALA A 136 -5.17 13.98 -2.77
C ALA A 136 -5.25 14.89 -1.52
N ILE A 137 -6.20 15.83 -1.49
CA ILE A 137 -6.50 16.63 -0.30
C ILE A 137 -7.16 15.78 0.78
N ALA A 138 -8.03 14.83 0.45
CA ALA A 138 -8.65 13.94 1.46
C ALA A 138 -7.62 13.04 2.15
N VAL A 139 -6.68 12.45 1.41
CA VAL A 139 -5.61 11.61 1.99
C VAL A 139 -4.65 12.44 2.86
N ARG A 140 -4.29 13.66 2.43
CA ARG A 140 -3.47 14.57 3.24
C ARG A 140 -4.21 15.20 4.43
N ALA A 141 -5.52 15.42 4.32
CA ALA A 141 -6.36 15.94 5.40
C ALA A 141 -6.59 14.89 6.48
N PHE A 142 -6.73 13.61 6.12
CA PHE A 142 -6.88 12.52 7.09
C PHE A 142 -5.60 12.29 7.90
N ALA A 143 -4.42 12.50 7.31
CA ALA A 143 -3.14 12.46 8.02
C ALA A 143 -3.00 13.59 9.07
N ARG A 144 -3.65 14.74 8.87
CA ARG A 144 -3.62 15.88 9.82
C ARG A 144 -4.71 15.86 10.89
N LEU A 145 -5.74 15.01 10.75
CA LEU A 145 -6.82 14.89 11.74
C LEU A 145 -6.50 13.92 12.89
N LYS A 146 -5.32 13.28 12.86
CA LYS A 146 -4.84 12.35 13.89
C LYS A 146 -3.65 12.88 14.71
N GLU A 147 -3.24 14.13 14.47
CA GLU A 147 -2.39 14.93 15.37
C GLU A 147 -3.27 15.77 16.30
#